data_AF-A0AAE9Y5Q5-F1
#
_entry.id   AF-A0AAE9Y5Q5-F1
#
_cell.length_a   1.000
_cell.length_b   1.000
_cell.length_c   1.000
_cell.angle_alpha   90.00
_cell.angle_beta   90.00
_cell.angle_gamma   90.00
#
_symmetry.space_group_name_H-M   'P 1'
#
loop_
_entity.id
_entity.type
_entity.pdbx_description
1 polymer ?
#
loop_
_entity_poly.entity_id
_entity_poly.type
_entity_poly.pdbx_seq_one_letter_code
_entity_poly.pdbx_strand_id
1 'polypeptide(L)'
;MSSPLPAPAAPQGNETCVLHPFEVADRLCHQCGRWHCDGCLVAPWGPRKPVLCVECAIGRGGVRRSAGAAPVRTPREIRQLEKDARRQSREDSRRPVVVTPKGLARDIDAVVQDRPERRSLLKRLRPG
;
A
#
# COMPACT_ATOMS: atom_id res chain seq x y z
N MET A 1 -27.37 2.48 -20.76
CA MET A 1 -26.02 2.11 -21.19
C MET A 1 -25.11 2.23 -19.98
N SER A 2 -24.81 1.09 -19.35
CA SER A 2 -24.07 1.03 -18.08
C SER A 2 -22.58 1.17 -18.34
N SER A 3 -21.97 2.27 -17.89
CA SER A 3 -20.52 2.45 -17.95
C SER A 3 -19.83 1.59 -16.88
N PRO A 4 -18.72 0.90 -17.19
CA PRO A 4 -17.95 0.16 -16.19
C PRO A 4 -17.12 1.12 -15.33
N LEU A 5 -17.06 0.86 -14.03
CA LEU A 5 -16.17 1.54 -13.09
C LEU A 5 -14.70 1.22 -13.45
N PRO A 6 -13.77 2.20 -13.44
CA PRO A 6 -12.35 1.88 -13.53
C PRO A 6 -11.92 1.14 -12.26
N ALA A 7 -11.37 -0.06 -12.43
CA ALA A 7 -10.79 -0.83 -11.33
C ALA A 7 -9.68 -0.03 -10.62
N PRO A 8 -9.53 -0.15 -9.29
CA PRO A 8 -8.44 0.49 -8.58
C PRO A 8 -7.11 0.05 -9.20
N ALA A 9 -6.22 1.01 -9.44
CA ALA A 9 -4.91 0.78 -10.03
C ALA A 9 -4.26 -0.42 -9.34
N ALA A 10 -4.13 -1.52 -10.09
CA ALA A 10 -3.36 -2.67 -9.67
C ALA A 10 -1.97 -2.15 -9.34
N PRO A 11 -1.45 -2.42 -8.13
CA PRO A 11 -0.13 -1.97 -7.82
C PRO A 11 0.86 -2.77 -8.74
N GLN A 12 2.08 -2.26 -8.92
CA GLN A 12 3.04 -2.82 -9.87
C GLN A 12 4.28 -3.32 -9.13
N GLY A 13 4.42 -4.64 -9.11
CA GLY A 13 5.64 -5.35 -8.77
C GLY A 13 5.43 -6.44 -7.73
N ASN A 14 5.17 -7.69 -8.17
CA ASN A 14 5.16 -8.92 -7.36
C ASN A 14 4.23 -8.90 -6.13
N GLU A 15 2.93 -8.81 -6.42
CA GLU A 15 1.82 -8.52 -5.49
C GLU A 15 0.75 -9.59 -5.52
N THR A 16 1.10 -10.80 -5.97
CA THR A 16 0.19 -11.92 -5.97
C THR A 16 0.61 -12.90 -4.91
N CYS A 17 -0.37 -13.52 -4.25
CA CYS A 17 -0.07 -14.51 -3.23
C CYS A 17 0.66 -15.70 -3.88
N VAL A 18 1.75 -16.16 -3.25
CA VAL A 18 2.49 -17.34 -3.74
C VAL A 18 1.61 -18.60 -3.79
N LEU A 19 0.60 -18.70 -2.91
CA LEU A 19 -0.36 -19.81 -2.88
C LEU A 19 -1.58 -19.56 -3.76
N HIS A 20 -2.02 -18.30 -3.87
CA HIS A 20 -3.18 -17.89 -4.67
C HIS A 20 -2.73 -16.86 -5.72
N PRO A 21 -2.27 -17.29 -6.90
CA PRO A 21 -1.71 -16.39 -7.91
C PRO A 21 -2.68 -15.32 -8.42
N PHE A 22 -3.99 -15.54 -8.22
CA PHE A 22 -5.06 -14.63 -8.64
C PHE A 22 -5.48 -13.64 -7.54
N GLU A 23 -4.98 -13.81 -6.30
CA GLU A 23 -5.28 -12.89 -5.20
C GLU A 23 -4.14 -11.89 -5.00
N VAL A 24 -4.52 -10.67 -4.64
CA VAL A 24 -3.56 -9.63 -4.27
C VAL A 24 -2.92 -9.99 -2.93
N ALA A 25 -1.60 -9.98 -2.91
CA ALA A 25 -0.80 -10.13 -1.71
C ALA A 25 -0.86 -8.85 -0.89
N ASP A 26 -1.11 -9.03 0.40
CA ASP A 26 -1.34 -7.93 1.32
C ASP A 26 -0.06 -7.65 2.12
N ARG A 27 0.61 -8.71 2.60
CA ARG A 27 1.84 -8.58 3.42
C ARG A 27 2.86 -9.67 3.14
N LEU A 28 4.06 -9.46 3.68
CA LEU A 28 5.18 -10.39 3.61
C LEU A 28 5.18 -11.35 4.80
N CYS A 29 5.57 -12.61 4.55
CA CYS A 29 5.89 -13.54 5.62
C CYS A 29 7.22 -13.12 6.28
N HIS A 30 7.21 -12.93 7.60
CA HIS A 30 8.39 -12.49 8.34
C HIS A 30 9.56 -13.48 8.39
N GLN A 31 9.32 -14.73 7.99
CA GLN A 31 10.33 -15.81 8.06
C GLN A 31 10.91 -16.12 6.69
N CYS A 32 10.08 -16.33 5.66
CA CYS A 32 10.56 -16.65 4.33
C CYS A 32 10.65 -15.44 3.38
N GLY A 33 10.03 -14.31 3.73
CA GLY A 33 10.09 -13.06 2.96
C GLY A 33 9.29 -13.07 1.66
N ARG A 34 8.35 -14.00 1.49
CA ARG A 34 7.43 -14.10 0.34
C ARG A 34 6.13 -13.32 0.57
N TRP A 35 5.50 -12.89 -0.51
CA TRP A 35 4.23 -12.15 -0.52
C TRP A 35 3.04 -13.10 -0.42
N HIS A 36 2.09 -12.80 0.47
CA HIS A 36 0.90 -13.60 0.71
C HIS A 36 -0.33 -12.72 0.90
N CYS A 37 -1.50 -13.22 0.51
CA CYS A 37 -2.78 -12.61 0.84
C CYS A 37 -3.10 -12.76 2.34
N ASP A 38 -4.06 -11.99 2.85
CA ASP A 38 -4.48 -12.03 4.26
C ASP A 38 -4.95 -13.43 4.69
N GLY A 39 -5.60 -14.19 3.79
CA GLY A 39 -6.05 -15.56 4.06
C GLY A 39 -4.90 -16.59 4.20
N CYS A 40 -3.73 -16.32 3.63
CA CYS A 40 -2.55 -17.19 3.74
C CYS A 40 -1.59 -16.79 4.85
N LEU A 41 -1.84 -15.67 5.51
CA LEU A 41 -1.04 -15.17 6.62
C LEU A 41 -1.73 -15.50 7.95
N VAL A 42 -0.94 -16.00 8.89
CA VAL A 42 -1.39 -16.29 10.25
C VAL A 42 -0.51 -15.54 11.24
N ALA A 43 -1.13 -15.06 12.31
CA ALA A 43 -0.46 -14.44 13.44
C ALA A 43 -0.51 -15.40 14.64
N PRO A 44 0.30 -16.49 14.65
CA PRO A 44 0.13 -17.59 15.60
C PRO A 44 0.34 -17.18 17.07
N TRP A 45 0.94 -16.01 17.31
CA TRP A 45 1.20 -15.49 18.65
C TRP A 45 0.39 -14.24 19.02
N GLY A 46 -0.53 -13.81 18.15
CA GLY A 46 -1.41 -12.65 18.35
C GLY A 46 -1.16 -11.49 17.37
N PRO A 47 -2.08 -10.50 17.32
CA PRO A 47 -2.16 -9.50 16.24
C PRO A 47 -1.02 -8.49 16.21
N ARG A 48 -0.24 -8.36 17.29
CA ARG A 48 0.92 -7.45 17.37
C ARG A 48 2.25 -8.11 16.99
N LYS A 49 2.24 -9.41 16.70
CA LYS A 49 3.44 -10.20 16.44
C LYS A 49 3.63 -10.45 14.94
N PRO A 50 4.85 -10.80 14.50
CA PRO A 50 5.16 -11.03 13.10
C PRO A 50 4.22 -12.08 12.49
N VAL A 51 3.62 -11.75 11.36
CA VAL A 51 2.80 -12.66 10.57
C VAL A 51 3.67 -13.65 9.81
N LEU A 52 3.22 -14.89 9.73
CA LEU A 52 3.88 -15.97 9.00
C LEU A 52 2.93 -16.54 7.96
N CYS A 53 3.46 -17.05 6.86
CA CYS A 53 2.67 -17.93 5.99
C CYS A 53 2.34 -19.24 6.71
N VAL A 54 1.27 -19.90 6.27
CA VAL A 54 0.79 -21.18 6.86
C VAL A 54 1.91 -22.20 7.00
N GLU A 55 2.75 -22.39 5.98
CA GLU A 55 3.87 -23.33 6.02
C GLU A 55 4.88 -22.97 7.13
N CYS A 56 5.40 -21.74 7.12
CA CYS A 56 6.34 -21.29 8.15
C CYS A 56 5.76 -21.36 9.56
N ALA A 57 4.45 -21.11 9.72
CA ALA A 57 3.77 -21.26 11.00
C ALA A 57 3.71 -22.72 11.45
N ILE A 58 3.38 -23.65 10.56
CA ILE A 58 3.38 -25.11 10.84
C ILE A 58 4.78 -25.59 11.20
N GLY A 59 5.80 -25.19 10.43
CA GLY A 59 7.19 -25.54 10.68
C GLY A 59 7.67 -25.04 12.05
N ARG A 60 7.25 -23.84 12.42
CA ARG A 60 7.59 -23.24 13.72
C ARG A 60 6.77 -23.79 14.88
N GLY A 61 5.58 -24.32 14.62
CA GLY A 61 4.78 -25.11 15.56
C GLY A 61 5.32 -26.52 15.79
N GLY A 62 6.36 -26.95 15.08
CA GLY A 62 7.03 -28.23 15.30
C GLY A 62 6.31 -29.45 14.73
N VAL A 63 5.18 -29.26 14.03
CA VAL A 63 4.39 -30.34 13.43
C VAL A 63 5.20 -31.08 12.34
N ARG A 64 6.02 -30.34 11.60
CA ARG A 64 6.97 -30.88 10.62
C ARG A 64 8.24 -30.02 10.60
N ARG A 65 9.39 -30.59 10.96
CA ARG A 65 10.67 -29.86 11.02
C ARG A 65 11.12 -29.27 9.67
N SER A 66 10.61 -29.83 8.56
CA SER A 66 10.89 -29.38 7.19
C SER A 66 9.81 -28.47 6.60
N ALA A 67 8.73 -28.16 7.30
CA ALA A 67 7.60 -27.41 6.74
C ALA A 67 7.85 -25.90 6.56
N GLY A 68 9.09 -25.42 6.58
CA GLY A 68 9.42 -24.03 6.31
C GLY A 68 9.99 -23.84 4.90
N ALA A 69 9.44 -22.87 4.16
CA ALA A 69 10.08 -22.43 2.92
C ALA A 69 11.44 -21.79 3.22
N ALA A 70 12.42 -22.05 2.35
CA ALA A 70 13.72 -21.39 2.41
C ALA A 70 13.54 -19.85 2.33
N PRO A 71 14.26 -19.08 3.15
CA PRO A 71 14.16 -17.63 3.13
C PRO A 71 14.67 -17.08 1.79
N VAL A 72 13.78 -16.37 1.09
CA VAL A 72 14.08 -15.71 -0.19
C VAL A 72 14.72 -14.34 0.06
N ARG A 73 14.44 -13.75 1.22
CA ARG A 73 14.95 -12.44 1.62
C ARG A 73 15.61 -12.52 2.98
N THR A 74 16.59 -11.66 3.19
CA THR A 74 17.24 -11.50 4.49
C THR A 74 16.28 -10.83 5.49
N PRO A 75 16.44 -11.07 6.80
CA PRO A 75 15.60 -10.42 7.82
C PRO A 75 15.65 -8.89 7.76
N ARG A 76 16.78 -8.32 7.32
CA ARG A 76 16.95 -6.87 7.16
C ARG A 76 16.11 -6.33 6.01
N GLU A 77 16.09 -7.02 4.88
CA GLU A 77 15.25 -6.66 3.72
C GLU A 77 13.77 -6.80 4.05
N ILE A 78 13.36 -7.87 4.74
CA ILE A 78 11.96 -8.05 5.15
C ILE A 78 11.49 -6.85 5.98
N ARG A 79 12.26 -6.46 7.01
CA ARG A 79 11.94 -5.30 7.85
C ARG A 79 11.93 -3.99 7.07
N GLN A 80 12.83 -3.85 6.10
CA GLN A 80 12.90 -2.65 5.25
C GLN A 80 11.63 -2.53 4.40
N LEU A 81 11.23 -3.61 3.72
CA LEU A 81 10.01 -3.65 2.91
C LEU A 81 8.75 -3.35 3.72
N GLU A 82 8.61 -3.93 4.92
CA GLU A 82 7.48 -3.63 5.81
C GLU A 82 7.45 -2.18 6.27
N LYS A 83 8.62 -1.62 6.57
CA LYS A 83 8.74 -0.21 6.96
C LYS A 83 8.34 0.70 5.80
N ASP A 84 8.76 0.38 4.59
CA ASP A 84 8.44 1.14 3.38
C ASP A 84 6.94 1.06 3.06
N ALA A 85 6.34 -0.14 3.13
CA ALA A 85 4.89 -0.32 3.00
C ALA A 85 4.10 0.47 4.04
N ARG A 86 4.56 0.47 5.30
CA ARG A 86 3.93 1.27 6.37
C ARG A 86 4.10 2.78 6.14
N ARG A 87 5.22 3.22 5.59
CA ARG A 87 5.47 4.63 5.23
C ARG A 87 4.53 5.05 4.10
N GLN A 88 4.42 4.23 3.05
CA GLN A 88 3.52 4.47 1.92
C GLN A 88 2.05 4.55 2.37
N SER A 89 1.58 3.61 3.20
CA SER A 89 0.21 3.66 3.74
C SER A 89 -0.08 4.94 4.54
N ARG A 90 0.90 5.41 5.33
CA ARG A 90 0.78 6.67 6.07
C ARG A 90 0.78 7.90 5.15
N GLU A 91 1.58 7.86 4.09
CA GLU A 91 1.67 8.93 3.10
C GLU A 91 0.37 9.02 2.29
N ASP A 92 -0.14 7.88 1.83
CA ASP A 92 -1.43 7.78 1.14
C ASP A 92 -2.59 8.27 2.01
N SER A 93 -2.62 7.89 3.30
CA SER A 93 -3.62 8.37 4.26
C SER A 93 -3.56 9.89 4.51
N ARG A 94 -2.40 10.53 4.28
CA ARG A 94 -2.22 11.98 4.41
C ARG A 94 -2.55 12.75 3.14
N ARG A 95 -2.63 12.07 1.99
CA ARG A 95 -2.92 12.72 0.71
C ARG A 95 -4.34 13.30 0.77
N PRO A 96 -4.52 14.62 0.55
CA PRO A 96 -5.84 15.23 0.63
C PRO A 96 -6.74 14.67 -0.46
N VAL A 97 -7.94 14.26 -0.07
CA VAL A 97 -8.99 13.87 -1.02
C VAL A 97 -9.66 15.15 -1.50
N VAL A 98 -9.56 15.44 -2.80
CA VAL A 98 -10.22 16.61 -3.39
C VAL A 98 -11.59 16.18 -3.91
N VAL A 99 -12.63 16.86 -3.43
CA VAL A 99 -14.00 16.66 -3.91
C VAL A 99 -14.15 17.43 -5.21
N THR A 100 -14.28 16.74 -6.33
CA THR A 100 -14.57 17.34 -7.64
C THR A 100 -16.06 17.15 -7.99
N PRO A 101 -16.63 17.95 -8.91
CA PRO A 101 -18.02 17.79 -9.36
C PRO A 101 -18.32 16.42 -9.99
N LYS A 102 -17.28 15.69 -10.42
CA LYS A 102 -17.37 14.33 -10.98
C LYS A 102 -17.08 13.22 -9.97
N GLY A 103 -16.78 13.54 -8.70
CA GLY A 103 -16.51 12.57 -7.64
C GLY A 103 -15.27 12.89 -6.79
N LEU A 104 -14.88 11.94 -5.94
CA LEU A 104 -13.69 12.02 -5.09
C LEU A 104 -12.44 11.64 -5.91
N ALA A 105 -11.50 12.56 -6.07
CA ALA A 105 -10.23 12.29 -6.74
C ALA A 105 -9.09 12.31 -5.72
N ARG A 106 -8.29 11.23 -5.69
CA ARG A 106 -7.07 11.11 -4.88
C ARG A 106 -5.80 11.36 -5.71
N ASP A 107 -5.94 11.28 -7.02
CA ASP A 107 -4.93 11.28 -8.06
C ASP A 107 -4.88 12.64 -8.76
N ILE A 108 -5.11 13.70 -7.99
CA ILE A 108 -4.82 15.05 -8.44
C ILE A 108 -3.32 15.28 -8.23
N ASP A 109 -2.51 14.92 -9.22
CA ASP A 109 -1.21 15.57 -9.46
C ASP A 109 -1.51 16.98 -10.00
N ALA A 110 -2.11 17.86 -9.20
CA ALA A 110 -2.51 19.15 -9.76
C ALA A 110 -2.51 20.33 -8.79
N VAL A 111 -2.00 21.40 -9.39
CA VAL A 111 -2.37 22.80 -9.20
C VAL A 111 -1.56 23.59 -8.17
N VAL A 112 -0.25 23.66 -8.40
CA VAL A 112 0.43 24.96 -8.40
C VAL A 112 0.22 25.57 -9.78
N GLN A 113 -0.91 26.24 -10.01
CA GLN A 113 -1.07 27.16 -11.14
C GLN A 113 -2.26 28.09 -10.89
N ASP A 114 -2.04 29.35 -11.25
CA ASP A 114 -2.93 30.51 -11.19
C ASP A 114 -3.20 31.21 -9.85
N ARG A 115 -2.26 32.10 -9.50
CA ARG A 115 -2.67 33.43 -9.00
C ARG A 115 -1.84 34.59 -9.60
N PRO A 116 -1.83 34.81 -10.92
CA PRO A 116 -1.67 36.16 -11.43
C PRO A 116 -2.95 36.97 -11.11
N GLU A 117 -2.90 38.30 -11.17
CA GLU A 117 -4.11 39.16 -11.19
C GLU A 117 -4.84 39.46 -9.87
N ARG A 118 -4.12 39.70 -8.76
CA ARG A 118 -4.67 40.54 -7.66
C ARG A 118 -3.82 41.75 -7.27
N ARG A 119 -2.80 42.09 -8.08
CA ARG A 119 -1.85 43.18 -7.76
C ARG A 119 -1.98 44.43 -8.64
N SER A 120 -2.86 44.43 -9.65
CA SER A 120 -2.98 45.52 -10.64
C SER A 120 -4.24 46.40 -10.51
N LEU A 121 -5.29 45.97 -9.81
CA LEU A 121 -6.54 46.75 -9.69
C LEU A 121 -6.51 47.87 -8.63
N LEU A 122 -5.57 47.84 -7.68
CA LEU A 122 -5.43 48.89 -6.66
C LEU A 122 -4.62 50.12 -7.12
N LYS A 123 -4.07 50.12 -8.35
CA LYS A 123 -3.35 51.28 -8.91
C LYS A 123 -4.22 52.25 -9.74
N ARG A 124 -5.53 52.01 -9.88
CA ARG A 124 -6.45 52.86 -10.67
C ARG A 124 -7.53 53.55 -9.84
N LEU A 125 -7.28 53.78 -8.55
CA LEU A 125 -8.15 54.60 -7.68
C LEU A 125 -7.30 55.56 -6.86
N ARG A 126 -6.66 56.52 -7.53
CA ARG A 126 -6.24 57.78 -6.92
C ARG A 126 -6.69 58.92 -7.82
N PRO A 127 -7.77 59.65 -7.46
CA PRO A 127 -7.99 60.99 -7.98
C PRO A 127 -7.09 61.96 -7.21
N GLY A 128 -6.35 62.78 -7.94
CA GLY A 128 -5.48 63.84 -7.44
C GLY A 128 -4.97 64.65 -8.61
#